data_AF-A0AAE0A6C4-F1
#
_entry.id   AF-A0AAE0A6C4-F1
#
_cell.length_a   1.000
_cell.length_b   1.000
_cell.length_c   1.000
_cell.angle_alpha   90.00
_cell.angle_beta   90.00
_cell.angle_gamma   90.00
#
_symmetry.space_group_name_H-M   'P 1'
#
loop_
_entity.id
_entity.type
_entity.pdbx_description
1 polymer ?
#
loop_
_entity_poly.entity_id
_entity_poly.type
_entity_poly.pdbx_seq_one_letter_code
_entity_poly.pdbx_strand_id
1 'polypeptide(L)'
;MLRLSDSFNEIKGKNLMLTESTSKELFEDPLKSIDRSKRWKIKSSYGDIGLTYRDDETIAYVASRMPAVYSACFRLLREVRRRLPGFSPAKVLDFGVGTGSTFW
;
A
#
# COMPACT_ATOMS: atom_id res chain seq x y z
N MET A 1 -20.06 -6.70 25.65
CA MET A 1 -19.85 -6.47 24.20
C MET A 1 -19.32 -5.04 24.06
N LEU A 2 -18.05 -4.84 23.68
CA LEU A 2 -17.47 -3.49 23.53
C LEU A 2 -18.10 -2.81 22.30
N ARG A 3 -18.49 -1.54 22.42
CA ARG A 3 -19.01 -0.78 21.27
C ARG A 3 -17.88 -0.55 20.27
N LEU A 4 -18.23 -0.54 18.98
CA LEU A 4 -17.29 -0.34 17.87
C LEU A 4 -16.45 0.94 18.04
N SER A 5 -17.05 1.99 18.63
CA SER A 5 -16.38 3.25 18.99
C SER A 5 -15.22 3.07 19.96
N ASP A 6 -15.37 2.19 20.93
CA ASP A 6 -14.41 2.00 22.01
C ASP A 6 -13.21 1.19 21.48
N SER A 7 -13.49 0.18 20.66
CA SER A 7 -12.47 -0.58 19.93
C SER A 7 -11.67 0.31 18.98
N PHE A 8 -12.32 1.24 18.26
CA PHE A 8 -11.63 2.16 17.36
C PHE A 8 -10.72 3.14 18.12
N ASN A 9 -11.18 3.68 19.25
CA ASN A 9 -10.38 4.58 20.08
C ASN A 9 -9.18 3.87 20.71
N GLU A 10 -9.34 2.62 21.13
CA GLU A 10 -8.25 1.80 21.64
C GLU A 10 -7.18 1.53 20.56
N ILE A 11 -7.61 1.16 19.35
CA ILE A 11 -6.70 0.95 18.20
C ILE A 11 -5.97 2.25 17.86
N LYS A 12 -6.67 3.39 17.86
CA LYS A 12 -6.08 4.71 17.59
C LYS A 12 -5.01 5.07 18.62
N GLY A 13 -5.28 4.85 19.90
CA GLY A 13 -4.32 5.07 20.98
C GLY A 13 -3.08 4.19 20.85
N LYS A 14 -3.25 2.89 20.55
CA LYS A 14 -2.14 1.96 20.33
C LYS A 14 -1.29 2.36 19.11
N ASN A 15 -1.93 2.75 18.00
CA ASN A 15 -1.22 3.18 16.77
C ASN A 15 -0.42 4.47 16.96
N LEU A 16 -0.90 5.40 17.81
CA LEU A 16 -0.17 6.62 18.14
C LEU A 16 1.16 6.32 18.84
N MET A 17 1.14 5.39 19.80
CA MET A 17 2.32 4.97 20.55
C MET A 17 3.26 4.05 19.75
N LEU A 18 2.73 3.30 18.79
CA LEU A 18 3.49 2.42 17.89
C LEU A 18 4.55 3.18 17.07
N THR A 19 4.26 4.42 16.67
CA THR A 19 5.19 5.19 15.82
C THR A 19 6.45 5.62 16.60
N GLU A 20 6.27 6.10 17.83
CA GLU A 20 7.38 6.53 18.70
C GLU A 20 8.21 5.35 19.22
N SER A 21 7.55 4.26 19.61
CA SER A 21 8.25 3.06 20.11
C SER A 21 9.01 2.36 19.00
N THR A 22 8.41 2.19 17.81
CA THR A 22 9.07 1.58 16.65
C THR A 22 10.24 2.44 16.17
N SER A 23 10.12 3.77 16.19
CA SER A 23 11.21 4.67 15.81
C SER A 23 12.41 4.57 16.75
N LYS A 24 12.19 4.50 18.08
CA LYS A 24 13.27 4.31 19.05
C LYS A 24 13.94 2.95 18.90
N GLU A 25 13.15 1.91 18.68
CA GLU A 25 13.65 0.54 18.56
C GLU A 25 14.47 0.32 17.29
N LEU A 26 14.11 0.97 16.17
CA LEU A 26 14.88 0.98 14.92
C LEU A 26 16.21 1.74 15.01
N PHE A 27 16.31 2.73 15.90
CA PHE A 27 17.53 3.53 16.08
C PHE A 27 18.58 2.78 16.91
N GLU A 28 18.14 2.11 17.99
CA GLU A 28 19.01 1.38 18.91
C GLU A 28 19.55 0.06 18.32
N ASP A 29 18.75 -0.62 17.50
CA ASP A 29 19.19 -1.84 16.80
C ASP A 29 18.44 -1.98 15.45
N PRO A 30 19.02 -1.46 14.35
CA PRO A 30 18.39 -1.43 13.03
C PRO A 30 18.03 -2.81 12.47
N LEU A 31 18.65 -3.88 12.97
CA LEU A 31 18.45 -5.25 12.48
C LEU A 31 17.49 -6.05 13.35
N LYS A 32 17.20 -5.62 14.58
CA LYS A 32 16.26 -6.27 15.51
C LYS A 32 14.83 -6.33 14.98
N SER A 33 14.43 -5.34 14.19
CA SER A 33 13.12 -5.32 13.54
C SER A 33 13.03 -6.31 12.39
N ILE A 34 14.16 -6.78 11.83
CA ILE A 34 14.16 -7.70 10.69
C ILE A 34 13.71 -9.09 11.14
N ASP A 35 14.21 -9.58 12.28
CA ASP A 35 13.85 -10.88 12.87
C ASP A 35 12.43 -10.90 13.46
N ARG A 36 11.98 -9.76 14.02
CA ARG A 36 10.60 -9.60 14.53
C ARG A 36 9.61 -9.10 13.51
N SER A 37 10.06 -8.73 12.32
CA SER A 37 9.14 -8.48 11.23
C SER A 37 8.52 -9.82 10.82
N LYS A 38 7.42 -10.18 11.48
CA LYS A 38 6.24 -10.62 10.73
C LYS A 38 5.82 -9.42 9.90
N ARG A 39 6.66 -9.05 8.92
CA ARG A 39 6.35 -8.11 7.86
C ARG A 39 4.95 -8.49 7.47
N TRP A 40 4.06 -7.53 7.41
CA TRP A 40 2.66 -7.67 7.00
C TRP A 40 2.58 -8.16 5.55
N LYS A 41 3.28 -9.25 5.20
CA LYS A 41 2.94 -10.18 4.15
C LYS A 41 1.52 -10.56 4.51
N ILE A 42 0.60 -9.82 3.89
CA ILE A 42 -0.76 -10.27 3.67
C ILE A 42 -0.59 -11.74 3.33
N LYS A 43 -1.03 -12.63 4.24
CA LYS A 43 -1.16 -14.05 3.93
C LYS A 43 -2.28 -14.09 2.89
N SER A 44 -1.91 -13.84 1.64
CA SER A 44 -2.76 -14.10 0.51
C SER A 44 -3.21 -15.55 0.65
N SER A 45 -4.46 -15.85 0.31
CA SER A 45 -4.94 -17.23 0.20
C SER A 45 -4.09 -18.04 -0.80
N TYR A 46 -3.29 -17.36 -1.62
CA TYR A 46 -2.29 -17.93 -2.52
C TYR A 46 -0.90 -18.14 -1.88
N GLY A 47 -0.57 -17.51 -0.74
CA GLY A 47 0.78 -17.58 -0.15
C GLY A 47 1.85 -16.80 -0.93
N ASP A 48 3.10 -16.92 -0.49
CA ASP A 48 4.28 -16.53 -1.28
C ASP A 48 4.49 -17.60 -2.34
N ILE A 49 3.71 -17.55 -3.43
CA ILE A 49 3.76 -18.55 -4.50
C ILE A 49 5.10 -18.57 -5.26
N GLY A 50 6.01 -17.63 -4.98
CA GLY A 50 7.27 -17.51 -5.69
C GLY A 50 7.11 -17.22 -7.19
N LEU A 51 5.88 -16.93 -7.66
CA LEU A 51 5.64 -16.58 -9.05
C LEU A 51 6.19 -15.19 -9.31
N THR A 52 7.10 -15.13 -10.26
CA THR A 52 7.65 -13.91 -10.82
C THR A 52 7.17 -13.81 -12.25
N TYR A 53 6.73 -12.63 -12.65
CA TYR A 53 6.35 -12.41 -14.04
C TYR A 53 7.57 -12.57 -14.94
N ARG A 54 7.45 -13.37 -15.99
CA ARG A 54 8.42 -13.41 -17.09
C ARG A 54 8.12 -12.28 -18.09
N ASP A 55 9.07 -12.01 -18.98
CA ASP A 55 8.95 -10.90 -19.94
C ASP A 55 7.73 -11.05 -20.86
N ASP A 56 7.48 -12.26 -21.35
CA ASP A 56 6.33 -12.60 -22.20
C ASP A 56 5.00 -12.44 -21.47
N GLU A 57 4.93 -12.89 -20.22
CA GLU A 57 3.75 -12.72 -19.36
C GLU A 57 3.51 -11.24 -19.03
N THR A 58 4.58 -10.49 -18.80
CA THR A 58 4.52 -9.04 -18.55
C THR A 58 3.99 -8.31 -19.78
N ILE A 59 4.50 -8.62 -20.97
CA ILE A 59 4.03 -8.03 -22.22
C ILE A 59 2.55 -8.38 -22.46
N ALA A 60 2.16 -9.63 -22.26
CA ALA A 60 0.77 -10.06 -22.41
C ALA A 60 -0.15 -9.35 -21.39
N TYR A 61 0.29 -9.22 -20.14
CA TYR A 61 -0.44 -8.47 -19.11
C TYR A 61 -0.58 -7.00 -19.48
N VAL A 62 0.51 -6.37 -19.92
CA VAL A 62 0.51 -4.96 -20.34
C VAL A 62 -0.48 -4.75 -21.48
N ALA A 63 -0.35 -5.54 -22.55
CA ALA A 63 -1.19 -5.42 -23.73
C ALA A 63 -2.68 -5.66 -23.43
N SER A 64 -3.00 -6.64 -22.58
CA SER A 64 -4.39 -7.04 -22.32
C SER A 64 -5.05 -6.27 -21.18
N ARG A 65 -4.32 -5.74 -20.19
CA ARG A 65 -4.89 -5.15 -18.97
C ARG A 65 -4.65 -3.65 -18.83
N MET A 66 -3.51 -3.13 -19.30
CA MET A 66 -3.17 -1.71 -19.08
C MET A 66 -4.22 -0.73 -19.61
N PRO A 67 -4.83 -0.92 -20.80
CA PRO A 67 -5.75 0.09 -21.33
C PRO A 67 -6.95 0.35 -20.40
N ALA A 68 -7.50 -0.72 -19.81
CA ALA A 68 -8.62 -0.63 -18.89
C ALA A 68 -8.21 -0.03 -17.54
N VAL A 69 -7.06 -0.45 -17.00
CA VAL A 69 -6.54 0.03 -15.71
C VAL A 69 -6.20 1.52 -15.80
N TYR A 70 -5.47 1.94 -16.83
CA TYR A 70 -5.13 3.33 -17.08
C TYR A 70 -6.38 4.20 -17.19
N SER A 71 -7.38 3.78 -17.98
CA SER A 71 -8.62 4.53 -18.15
C SER A 71 -9.37 4.73 -16.83
N ALA A 72 -9.37 3.74 -15.95
CA ALA A 72 -9.98 3.84 -14.63
C ALA A 72 -9.22 4.81 -13.72
N CYS A 73 -7.89 4.70 -13.64
CA CYS A 73 -7.02 5.59 -12.87
C CYS A 73 -7.15 7.05 -13.35
N PHE A 74 -7.09 7.27 -14.66
CA PHE A 74 -7.24 8.59 -15.27
C PHE A 74 -8.58 9.23 -14.88
N ARG A 75 -9.68 8.47 -14.99
CA ARG A 75 -11.02 8.99 -14.66
C ARG A 75 -11.14 9.30 -13.17
N LEU A 76 -10.55 8.49 -12.30
CA LEU A 76 -10.52 8.71 -10.86
C LEU A 76 -9.72 9.96 -10.50
N LEU A 77 -8.48 10.09 -10.98
CA LEU A 77 -7.62 11.25 -10.68
C LEU A 77 -8.21 12.56 -11.21
N ARG A 78 -8.84 12.50 -12.40
CA ARG A 78 -9.57 13.65 -12.95
C ARG A 78 -10.74 14.07 -12.06
N GLU A 79 -11.46 13.11 -11.50
CA GLU A 79 -12.57 13.40 -10.58
C GLU A 79 -12.08 13.93 -9.23
N VAL A 80 -10.97 13.43 -8.70
CA VAL A 80 -10.30 13.97 -7.51
C VAL A 80 -9.93 15.43 -7.73
N ARG A 81 -9.26 15.74 -8.85
CA ARG A 81 -8.90 17.12 -9.20
C ARG A 81 -10.12 18.03 -9.32
N ARG A 82 -11.23 17.53 -9.89
CA ARG A 82 -12.47 18.30 -10.05
C ARG A 82 -13.14 18.61 -8.72
N ARG A 83 -13.17 17.65 -7.79
CA ARG A 83 -13.85 17.78 -6.49
C ARG A 83 -12.98 18.46 -5.43
N LEU A 84 -11.66 18.33 -5.54
CA LEU A 84 -10.68 18.84 -4.59
C LEU A 84 -9.58 19.62 -5.35
N PRO A 85 -9.87 20.84 -5.83
CA PRO A 85 -8.94 21.61 -6.66
C PRO A 85 -7.63 21.99 -5.95
N GLY A 86 -7.62 22.01 -4.61
CA GLY A 86 -6.41 22.22 -3.80
C GLY A 86 -5.65 20.94 -3.44
N PHE A 87 -6.07 19.77 -3.94
CA PHE A 87 -5.39 18.51 -3.64
C PHE A 87 -4.02 18.46 -4.32
N SER A 88 -2.97 18.56 -3.52
CA SER A 88 -1.57 18.51 -3.96
C SER A 88 -0.77 17.63 -3.01
N PRO A 89 -0.84 16.29 -3.15
CA PRO A 89 -0.17 15.37 -2.24
C PRO A 89 1.36 15.51 -2.39
N ALA A 90 2.04 15.86 -1.30
CA ALA A 90 3.50 16.00 -1.28
C ALA A 90 4.24 14.65 -1.33
N LYS A 91 3.57 13.56 -0.93
CA LYS A 91 4.11 12.20 -0.90
C LYS A 91 2.99 11.23 -1.28
N VAL A 92 3.29 10.30 -2.19
CA VAL A 92 2.34 9.28 -2.67
C VAL A 92 3.00 7.92 -2.57
N LEU A 93 2.29 6.95 -2.01
CA LEU A 93 2.68 5.54 -2.00
C LEU A 93 1.79 4.79 -3.00
N ASP A 94 2.40 4.19 -4.02
CA ASP A 94 1.73 3.24 -4.90
C ASP A 94 2.19 1.82 -4.56
N PHE A 95 1.30 1.06 -3.92
CA PHE A 95 1.60 -0.28 -3.47
C PHE A 95 1.31 -1.30 -4.57
N GLY A 96 2.33 -2.06 -4.97
CA GLY A 96 2.17 -3.07 -6.03
C GLY A 96 2.10 -2.46 -7.43
N VAL A 97 2.77 -1.32 -7.63
CA VAL A 97 2.69 -0.48 -8.85
C VAL A 97 2.93 -1.23 -10.17
N GLY A 98 3.68 -2.33 -10.16
CA GLY A 98 3.93 -3.17 -11.33
C GLY A 98 4.43 -2.34 -12.51
N THR A 99 3.61 -2.23 -13.56
CA THR A 99 3.92 -1.51 -14.81
C THR A 99 3.71 0.00 -14.74
N GLY A 100 3.24 0.55 -13.61
CA GLY A 100 3.16 2.00 -13.41
C GLY A 100 1.89 2.69 -13.90
N SER A 101 0.79 1.96 -14.15
CA SER A 101 -0.47 2.52 -14.70
C SER A 101 -1.00 3.77 -14.02
N THR A 102 -0.75 3.89 -12.71
CA THR A 102 -1.31 4.95 -11.86
C THR A 102 -0.58 6.29 -12.04
N PHE A 103 0.65 6.27 -12.58
CA PHE A 103 1.52 7.44 -12.71
C PHE A 103 1.76 7.91 -14.15
N TRP A 104 1.37 7.12 -15.15
CA TRP A 104 1.46 7.49 -16.56
C TRP A 104 0.49 8.62 -16.94
#